data_AF-A0A4Y2HSP5-F1
#
_entry.id   AF-A0A4Y2HSP5-F1
#
_cell.length_a   1.000
_cell.length_b   1.000
_cell.length_c   1.000
_cell.angle_alpha   90.00
_cell.angle_beta   90.00
_cell.angle_gamma   90.00
#
_symmetry.space_group_name_H-M   'P 1'
#
loop_
_entity.id
_entity.type
_entity.pdbx_description
1 polymer ?
#
loop_
_entity_poly.entity_id
_entity_poly.type
_entity_poly.pdbx_seq_one_letter_code
_entity_poly.pdbx_strand_id
1 'polypeptide(L)'
;MIALYFDGRRDETTSKEIVNGKSVRITIQEVHISLVEQPNSTYFGHVTPDSGSGKDIVSSILKFMKEMMRQVLKLLVLMVPQQILEPLMDQFHCSKML
;
A
#
# COMPACT_ATOMS: atom_id res chain seq x y z
N MET A 1 9.36 3.08 -14.22
CA MET A 1 8.51 4.07 -13.50
C MET A 1 7.32 3.32 -12.93
N ILE A 2 6.96 3.53 -11.66
CA ILE A 2 5.78 2.88 -11.06
C ILE A 2 4.55 3.73 -11.37
N ALA A 3 3.52 3.11 -11.93
CA ALA A 3 2.23 3.70 -12.23
C ALA A 3 1.13 3.06 -11.35
N LEU A 4 0.13 3.87 -11.00
CA LEU A 4 -1.07 3.43 -10.30
C LEU A 4 -2.15 3.12 -11.33
N TYR A 5 -2.71 1.92 -11.27
CA TYR A 5 -3.78 1.47 -12.14
C TYR A 5 -4.99 1.05 -11.31
N PHE A 6 -6.12 1.70 -11.56
CA PHE A 6 -7.40 1.23 -11.02
C PHE A 6 -7.90 0.12 -11.92
N ASP A 7 -8.30 -1.02 -11.35
CA ASP A 7 -8.82 -2.15 -12.12
C ASP A 7 -10.20 -1.87 -12.75
N GLY A 8 -10.76 -0.68 -12.51
CA GLY A 8 -12.04 -0.23 -13.04
C GLY A 8 -13.24 -0.79 -12.30
N ARG A 9 -13.02 -1.61 -11.26
CA ARG A 9 -14.08 -2.15 -10.41
C ARG A 9 -14.33 -1.21 -9.24
N ARG A 10 -15.60 -0.87 -9.07
CA ARG A 10 -16.09 -0.20 -7.87
C ARG A 10 -17.00 -1.21 -7.19
N ASP A 11 -16.42 -1.95 -6.27
CA ASP A 11 -17.16 -2.93 -5.49
C ASP A 11 -17.86 -2.21 -4.32
N GLU A 12 -19.16 -2.47 -4.17
CA GLU A 12 -19.97 -1.88 -3.11
C GLU A 12 -20.55 -3.00 -2.26
N THR A 13 -20.06 -3.10 -1.03
CA THR A 13 -20.58 -4.04 -0.04
C THR A 13 -21.64 -3.34 0.80
N THR A 14 -22.90 -3.77 0.70
CA THR A 14 -23.96 -3.29 1.59
C THR A 14 -24.07 -4.20 2.82
N SER A 15 -24.00 -3.61 4.02
CA SER A 15 -24.34 -4.27 5.28
C SER A 15 -25.53 -3.60 5.97
N LYS A 16 -26.16 -4.31 6.91
CA LYS A 16 -27.14 -3.73 7.84
C LYS A 16 -26.53 -3.74 9.23
N GLU A 17 -26.46 -2.58 9.86
CA GLU A 17 -26.04 -2.43 11.25
C GLU A 17 -27.17 -1.88 12.09
N ILE A 18 -27.21 -2.27 13.36
CA ILE A 18 -28.14 -1.70 14.33
C ILE A 18 -27.41 -0.56 15.05
N VAL A 19 -27.74 0.66 14.69
CA VAL A 19 -27.21 1.88 15.33
C VAL A 19 -28.33 2.48 16.16
N ASN A 20 -28.13 2.61 17.48
CA ASN A 20 -29.11 3.16 18.42
C ASN A 20 -30.49 2.49 18.34
N GLY A 21 -30.52 1.15 18.21
CA GLY A 21 -31.76 0.38 18.16
C GLY A 21 -32.53 0.47 16.83
N LYS A 22 -32.00 1.17 15.82
CA LYS A 22 -32.57 1.23 14.47
C LYS A 22 -31.66 0.51 13.49
N SER A 23 -32.26 -0.29 12.60
CA SER A 23 -31.54 -0.91 11.48
C SER A 23 -31.19 0.16 10.45
N VAL A 24 -29.91 0.44 10.28
CA VAL A 24 -29.36 1.34 9.26
C VAL A 24 -28.67 0.50 8.20
N ARG A 25 -28.84 0.89 6.93
CA ARG A 25 -28.11 0.29 5.81
C ARG A 25 -26.82 1.08 5.62
N ILE A 26 -25.68 0.39 5.65
CA ILE A 26 -24.36 0.97 5.41
C ILE A 26 -23.85 0.43 4.09
N THR A 27 -23.24 1.29 3.29
CA THR A 27 -22.55 0.91 2.06
C THR A 27 -21.07 1.19 2.23
N ILE A 28 -20.26 0.15 2.09
CA ILE A 28 -18.80 0.23 2.12
C ILE A 28 -18.32 0.17 0.67
N GLN A 29 -17.54 1.16 0.26
CA GLN A 29 -16.89 1.16 -1.05
C GLN A 29 -15.52 0.52 -0.94
N GLU A 30 -15.34 -0.60 -1.63
CA GLU A 30 -14.06 -1.30 -1.74
C GLU A 30 -13.35 -0.83 -3.00
N VAL A 31 -12.11 -0.39 -2.85
CA VAL A 31 -11.28 0.10 -3.96
C VAL A 31 -10.09 -0.82 -4.12
N HIS A 32 -9.84 -1.28 -5.35
CA HIS A 32 -8.68 -2.10 -5.68
C HIS A 32 -7.73 -1.30 -6.59
N ILE A 33 -6.49 -1.13 -6.12
CA ILE A 33 -5.46 -0.38 -6.85
C ILE A 33 -4.29 -1.31 -7.12
N SER A 34 -3.97 -1.49 -8.40
CA SER A 34 -2.79 -2.21 -8.85
C SER A 34 -1.62 -1.25 -9.06
N LEU A 35 -0.45 -1.64 -8.57
CA LEU A 35 0.82 -0.98 -8.86
C LEU A 35 1.48 -1.74 -10.00
N VAL A 36 1.85 -1.04 -11.06
CA VAL A 36 2.48 -1.62 -12.23
C VAL A 36 3.73 -0.84 -12.61
N GLU A 37 4.78 -1.55 -12.99
CA GLU A 37 5.99 -0.93 -13.51
C GLU A 37 5.92 -0.77 -15.02
N GLN A 38 6.08 0.46 -15.50
CA GLN A 38 6.24 0.78 -16.91
C GLN A 38 7.72 0.79 -17.33
N PRO A 39 8.03 0.41 -18.59
CA PRO A 39 7.12 0.28 -19.74
C PRO A 39 6.42 -1.09 -19.91
N ASN A 40 6.88 -2.14 -19.23
CA ASN A 40 6.43 -3.51 -19.50
C ASN A 40 5.11 -3.89 -18.80
N SER A 41 4.50 -2.95 -18.07
CA SER A 41 3.34 -3.19 -17.21
C SER A 41 3.53 -4.38 -16.28
N THR A 42 4.77 -4.56 -15.78
CA THR A 42 5.11 -5.63 -14.86
C THR A 42 4.30 -5.42 -13.58
N TYR A 43 3.55 -6.44 -13.18
CA TYR A 43 2.80 -6.39 -11.94
C TYR A 43 3.76 -6.22 -10.75
N PHE A 44 3.56 -5.15 -9.99
CA PHE A 44 4.39 -4.82 -8.83
C PHE A 44 3.71 -5.21 -7.52
N GLY A 45 2.39 -5.06 -7.45
CA GLY A 45 1.59 -5.36 -6.27
C GLY A 45 0.20 -4.77 -6.37
N HIS A 46 -0.61 -4.95 -5.33
CA HIS A 46 -1.90 -4.26 -5.19
C HIS A 46 -2.12 -3.79 -3.76
N VAL A 47 -3.00 -2.82 -3.61
CA VAL A 47 -3.52 -2.34 -2.33
C VAL A 47 -5.04 -2.27 -2.36
N THR A 48 -5.65 -2.67 -1.26
CA THR A 48 -7.09 -2.52 -1.01
C THR A 48 -7.23 -1.61 0.20
N PRO A 49 -7.48 -0.30 -0.02
CA PRO A 49 -7.71 0.63 1.07
C PRO A 49 -9.02 0.35 1.79
N ASP A 50 -9.09 0.70 3.07
CA ASP A 50 -10.28 0.48 3.91
C ASP A 50 -11.50 1.30 3.43
N SER A 51 -11.26 2.37 2.68
CA SER A 51 -12.31 3.15 2.03
C SER A 51 -11.82 3.80 0.72
N GLY A 52 -12.76 4.26 -0.12
CA GLY A 52 -12.46 5.05 -1.31
C GLY A 52 -12.02 6.49 -1.05
N SER A 53 -11.83 6.90 0.21
CA SER A 53 -11.29 8.23 0.54
C SER A 53 -9.86 8.38 0.03
N GLY A 54 -9.54 9.54 -0.55
CA GLY A 54 -8.18 9.85 -0.98
C GLY A 54 -7.14 9.74 0.14
N LYS A 55 -7.53 10.02 1.40
CA LYS A 55 -6.64 9.86 2.56
C LYS A 55 -6.29 8.39 2.81
N ASP A 56 -7.28 7.51 2.73
CA ASP A 56 -7.09 6.09 3.01
C ASP A 56 -6.33 5.42 1.87
N ILE A 57 -6.61 5.82 0.62
CA ILE A 57 -5.84 5.43 -0.55
C ILE A 57 -4.36 5.78 -0.39
N VAL A 58 -4.04 7.04 -0.08
CA VAL A 58 -2.65 7.49 0.11
C VAL A 58 -1.99 6.77 1.28
N SER A 59 -2.69 6.62 2.41
CA SER A 59 -2.19 5.91 3.58
C SER A 59 -1.84 4.46 3.26
N SER A 60 -2.73 3.75 2.56
CA SER A 60 -2.53 2.35 2.15
C SER A 60 -1.35 2.19 1.19
N ILE A 61 -1.20 3.08 0.20
CA ILE A 61 -0.05 3.05 -0.72
C ILE A 61 1.25 3.31 0.04
N LEU A 62 1.30 4.31 0.92
CA LEU A 62 2.49 4.61 1.72
C LEU A 62 2.86 3.45 2.64
N LYS A 63 1.88 2.82 3.27
CA LYS A 63 2.08 1.63 4.10
C LYS A 63 2.67 0.47 3.29
N PHE A 64 2.12 0.21 2.10
CA PHE A 64 2.62 -0.82 1.19
C PHE A 64 4.10 -0.57 0.83
N MET A 65 4.43 0.65 0.41
CA MET A 65 5.81 1.01 0.04
C MET A 65 6.79 0.84 1.22
N LYS A 66 6.39 1.25 2.43
CA LYS A 66 7.21 1.09 3.65
C LYS A 66 7.48 -0.38 3.97
N GLU A 67 6.47 -1.24 3.93
CA GLU A 67 6.66 -2.66 4.23
C GLU A 67 7.53 -3.35 3.19
N MET A 68 7.34 -3.02 1.91
CA MET A 68 8.20 -3.51 0.84
C MET A 68 9.65 -3.08 1.05
N MET A 69 9.90 -1.80 1.32
CA MET A 69 11.25 -1.32 1.64
C MET A 69 11.85 -2.03 2.84
N ARG A 70 11.06 -2.26 3.90
CA ARG A 70 11.51 -3.00 5.08
C ARG A 70 11.92 -4.44 4.74
N GLN A 71 11.18 -5.12 3.88
CA GLN A 71 11.52 -6.48 3.45
C GLN A 71 12.81 -6.50 2.62
N VAL A 72 12.94 -5.58 1.66
CA VAL A 72 14.17 -5.45 0.85
C VAL A 72 15.36 -5.14 1.75
N LEU A 73 15.21 -4.22 2.71
CA LEU A 73 16.28 -3.86 3.63
C LEU A 73 16.73 -5.06 4.47
N LYS A 74 15.79 -5.86 5.00
CA LYS A 74 16.12 -7.10 5.71
C LYS A 74 16.94 -8.06 4.86
N LEU A 75 16.58 -8.22 3.58
CA LEU A 75 17.34 -9.06 2.66
C LEU A 75 18.74 -8.48 2.38
N LEU A 76 18.85 -7.17 2.21
CA LEU A 76 20.14 -6.49 1.99
C LEU A 76 21.07 -6.63 3.20
N VAL A 77 20.56 -6.51 4.42
CA VAL A 77 21.35 -6.73 5.66
C VAL A 77 21.95 -8.14 5.70
N LEU A 78 21.24 -9.15 5.19
CA LEU A 78 21.73 -10.52 5.13
C LEU A 78 22.77 -10.74 4.02
N MET A 79 22.74 -9.91 2.97
CA MET A 79 23.54 -10.10 1.76
C MET A 79 24.73 -9.15 1.63
N VAL A 80 24.76 -8.05 2.40
CA VAL A 80 25.75 -6.97 2.24
C VAL A 80 26.39 -6.61 3.59
N PRO A 81 27.72 -6.41 3.65
CA PRO A 81 28.40 -5.92 4.85
C PRO A 81 27.85 -4.57 5.32
N GLN A 82 27.70 -4.41 6.64
CA GLN A 82 27.07 -3.26 7.30
C GLN A 82 27.69 -1.90 6.91
N GLN A 83 28.97 -1.88 6.51
CA GLN A 83 29.70 -0.68 6.08
C GLN A 83 29.18 -0.05 4.77
N ILE A 84 28.44 -0.80 3.95
CA ILE A 84 27.87 -0.33 2.68
C ILE A 84 26.39 0.07 2.85
N LEU A 85 25.72 -0.45 3.88
CA LEU A 85 24.28 -0.29 4.07
C LEU A 85 23.90 1.09 4.61
N GLU A 86 24.67 1.64 5.55
CA GLU A 86 24.43 2.94 6.18
C GLU A 86 24.35 4.11 5.15
N PRO A 87 25.33 4.31 4.24
CA PRO A 87 25.24 5.38 3.25
C PRO A 87 24.10 5.18 2.24
N LEU A 88 23.68 3.95 2.00
CA LEU A 88 22.53 3.65 1.14
C LEU A 88 21.21 4.05 1.82
N MET A 89 21.07 3.75 3.12
CA MET A 89 19.87 4.09 3.89
C MET A 89 19.65 5.59 4.04
N ASP A 90 20.74 6.36 4.18
CA ASP A 90 20.67 7.82 4.27
C ASP A 90 20.25 8.46 2.93
N GLN A 91 20.64 7.89 1.78
CA GLN A 91 20.15 8.36 0.47
C GLN A 91 18.64 8.24 0.34
N PHE A 92 18.05 7.17 0.86
CA PHE A 92 16.60 6.95 0.82
C PHE A 92 15.84 7.62 1.98
N HIS A 93 16.52 8.38 2.86
CA HIS A 93 15.94 8.93 4.09
C HIS A 93 15.23 7.85 4.94
N CYS A 94 15.71 6.61 4.87
CA CYS A 94 15.13 5.44 5.53
C CYS A 94 15.76 5.19 6.91
N SER A 95 16.57 6.12 7.43
CA SER A 95 17.37 5.99 8.66
C SER A 95 16.56 5.72 9.94
N LYS A 96 15.21 5.70 9.87
CA LYS A 96 14.29 5.36 10.97
C LYS A 96 13.50 4.06 10.78
N MET A 97 13.84 3.22 9.79
CA MET A 97 13.11 1.97 9.48
C MET A 97 13.80 0.69 9.95
N LEU A 98 14.98 0.80 10.58
CA LEU A 98 15.63 -0.29 11.30
C LEU A 98 15.14 -0.35 12.75
#